data_AF-A0A562D691-F1
#
_entry.id   AF-A0A562D691-F1
#
_cell.length_a   1.000
_cell.length_b   1.000
_cell.length_c   1.000
_cell.angle_alpha   90.00
_cell.angle_beta   90.00
_cell.angle_gamma   90.00
#
_symmetry.space_group_name_H-M   'P 1'
#
loop_
_entity.id
_entity.type
_entity.pdbx_description
1 polymer ?
#
loop_
_entity_poly.entity_id
_entity_poly.type
_entity_poly.pdbx_seq_one_letter_code
_entity_poly.pdbx_strand_id
1 'polypeptide(L)'
;MCASLSIPLQYAGRTLGALKVYSTRPHVYTADSEDILGRFADQAAILLANMHTLSEAEALEERLLQALRDRDLIATAKGIVMLRENLDADRAVQRLLELSSQRRIAVREVAAEIVASTHTETV
;
A
#
# COMPACT_ATOMS: atom_id res chain seq x y z
N MET A 1 21.68 -17.60 26.41
CA MET A 1 20.43 -18.28 25.98
C MET A 1 20.78 -19.75 25.83
N CYS A 2 20.08 -20.65 26.51
CA CYS A 2 20.55 -22.04 26.69
C CYS A 2 19.67 -23.08 25.96
N ALA A 3 18.46 -22.71 25.54
CA ALA A 3 17.60 -23.53 24.69
C ALA A 3 16.66 -22.64 23.85
N SER A 4 16.25 -23.12 22.68
CA SER A 4 15.20 -22.54 21.85
C SER A 4 14.37 -23.61 21.18
N LEU A 5 13.10 -23.31 20.91
CA LEU A 5 12.20 -24.13 20.10
C LEU A 5 11.56 -23.24 19.04
N SER A 6 11.51 -23.74 17.80
CA SER A 6 10.96 -23.01 16.65
C SER A 6 10.00 -23.91 15.90
N ILE A 7 8.77 -23.45 15.74
CA ILE A 7 7.73 -24.14 14.98
C ILE A 7 7.36 -23.28 13.78
N PRO A 8 7.30 -23.83 12.55
CA PRO A 8 6.91 -23.06 11.38
C PRO A 8 5.43 -22.68 11.44
N LEU A 9 5.11 -21.45 11.03
CA LEU A 9 3.74 -21.00 10.81
C LEU A 9 3.35 -21.38 9.37
N GLN A 10 2.65 -22.49 9.19
CA GLN A 10 2.27 -22.98 7.86
C GLN A 10 0.78 -22.78 7.60
N TYR A 11 0.45 -22.25 6.42
CA TYR A 11 -0.91 -22.10 5.96
C TYR A 11 -1.00 -22.43 4.46
N ALA A 12 -1.96 -23.29 4.09
CA ALA A 12 -2.19 -23.70 2.70
C ALA A 12 -0.91 -24.14 1.94
N GLY A 13 -0.03 -24.90 2.60
CA GLY A 13 1.22 -25.41 2.01
C GLY A 13 2.34 -24.37 1.86
N ARG A 14 2.18 -23.17 2.44
CA ARG A 14 3.20 -22.12 2.47
C ARG A 14 3.63 -21.82 3.90
N THR A 15 4.92 -21.53 4.09
CA THR A 15 5.46 -21.04 5.37
C THR A 15 5.35 -19.53 5.41
N LEU A 16 4.53 -19.01 6.32
CA LEU A 16 4.36 -17.57 6.56
C LEU A 16 5.42 -17.00 7.50
N GLY A 17 6.02 -17.86 8.32
CA GLY A 17 7.02 -17.47 9.31
C GLY A 17 7.34 -18.61 10.27
N ALA A 18 7.82 -18.27 11.47
CA ALA A 18 8.07 -19.23 12.53
C ALA A 18 7.76 -18.62 13.90
N LEU A 19 7.13 -19.40 14.77
CA LEU A 19 6.94 -19.09 16.18
C LEU A 19 8.15 -19.59 16.95
N LYS A 20 8.86 -18.67 17.64
CA LYS A 20 10.06 -18.98 18.41
C LYS A 20 9.85 -18.72 19.89
N VAL A 21 10.26 -19.68 20.70
CA VAL A 21 10.34 -19.54 22.16
C VAL A 21 11.76 -19.81 22.62
N TYR A 22 12.17 -19.09 23.66
CA TYR A 22 13.53 -19.11 24.17
C TYR A 22 13.53 -19.37 25.68
N SER A 23 14.58 -20.03 26.16
CA SER A 23 14.76 -20.32 27.58
C SER A 23 16.20 -20.11 28.03
N THR A 24 16.35 -19.70 29.28
CA THR A 24 17.64 -19.66 30.00
C THR A 24 17.99 -21.00 30.65
N ARG A 25 17.04 -21.93 30.74
CA ARG A 25 17.26 -23.29 31.25
C ARG A 25 17.54 -24.27 30.10
N PRO A 26 18.63 -25.05 30.15
CA PRO A 26 18.92 -26.07 29.14
C PRO A 26 17.90 -27.22 29.21
N HIS A 27 17.68 -27.91 28.09
CA HIS A 27 16.83 -29.11 27.98
C HIS A 27 15.38 -28.95 28.50
N VAL A 28 14.81 -27.74 28.41
CA VAL A 28 13.47 -27.46 28.94
C VAL A 28 12.33 -27.92 28.02
N TYR A 29 12.58 -28.04 26.71
CA TYR A 29 11.55 -28.38 25.74
C TYR A 29 11.44 -29.88 25.57
N THR A 30 10.21 -30.38 25.60
CA THR A 30 9.85 -31.79 25.44
C THR A 30 8.96 -31.96 24.21
N ALA A 31 8.65 -33.21 23.84
CA ALA A 31 7.66 -33.49 22.78
C ALA A 31 6.29 -32.85 23.07
N ASP A 32 5.89 -32.73 24.34
CA ASP A 32 4.67 -32.03 24.75
C ASP A 32 4.78 -30.51 24.49
N SER A 33 5.97 -29.94 24.70
CA SER A 33 6.22 -28.54 24.33
C SER A 33 6.10 -28.31 22.82
N GLU A 34 6.56 -29.28 22.02
CA GLU A 34 6.42 -29.24 20.55
C GLU A 34 4.97 -29.38 20.11
N ASP A 35 4.19 -30.30 20.69
CA ASP A 35 2.77 -30.49 20.35
C ASP A 35 1.94 -29.25 20.69
N ILE A 36 2.10 -28.71 21.91
CA ILE A 36 1.40 -27.51 22.34
C ILE A 36 1.78 -26.33 21.44
N LEU A 37 3.07 -26.09 21.22
CA LEU A 37 3.54 -24.99 20.40
C LEU A 37 3.13 -25.17 18.92
N GLY A 38 3.05 -26.41 18.45
CA GLY A 38 2.47 -26.83 17.17
C GLY A 38 1.05 -26.33 16.98
N ARG A 39 0.16 -26.68 17.90
CA ARG A 39 -1.25 -26.25 17.85
C ARG A 39 -1.40 -24.73 17.91
N PHE A 40 -0.56 -24.06 18.69
CA PHE A 40 -0.52 -22.60 18.72
C PHE A 40 -0.03 -22.02 17.38
N ALA A 41 0.99 -22.61 16.78
CA ALA A 41 1.52 -22.21 15.48
C ALA A 41 0.48 -22.37 14.36
N ASP A 42 -0.33 -23.43 14.38
CA ASP A 42 -1.41 -23.63 13.41
C ASP A 42 -2.45 -22.49 13.46
N GLN A 43 -2.93 -22.15 14.66
CA GLN A 43 -3.89 -21.05 14.83
C GLN A 43 -3.28 -19.69 14.50
N ALA A 44 -2.04 -19.46 14.91
CA ALA A 44 -1.31 -18.24 14.57
C ALA A 44 -1.09 -18.10 13.05
N ALA A 45 -0.85 -19.20 12.34
CA ALA A 45 -0.70 -19.20 10.89
C ALA A 45 -2.01 -18.82 10.18
N ILE A 46 -3.16 -19.35 10.63
CA ILE A 46 -4.48 -18.98 10.11
C ILE A 46 -4.74 -17.48 10.33
N LEU A 47 -4.51 -16.98 11.54
CA LEU A 47 -4.71 -15.57 11.86
C LEU A 47 -3.81 -14.66 11.00
N LEU A 48 -2.53 -15.01 10.88
CA LEU A 48 -1.58 -14.25 10.07
C LEU A 48 -1.96 -14.23 8.59
N ALA A 49 -2.43 -15.36 8.04
CA ALA A 49 -2.91 -15.44 6.66
C ALA A 49 -4.10 -14.51 6.42
N ASN A 50 -5.07 -14.50 7.35
CA ASN A 50 -6.23 -13.63 7.25
C ASN A 50 -5.85 -12.14 7.33
N MET A 51 -4.97 -11.78 8.26
CA MET A 51 -4.48 -10.41 8.40
C MET A 51 -3.71 -9.93 7.16
N HIS A 52 -2.86 -10.78 6.58
CA HIS A 52 -2.15 -10.47 5.35
C HIS A 52 -3.13 -10.18 4.21
N THR A 53 -4.12 -11.07 4.03
CA THR A 53 -5.14 -10.93 2.98
C THR A 53 -5.95 -9.65 3.15
N LEU A 54 -6.37 -9.33 4.38
CA LEU A 54 -7.11 -8.11 4.68
C LEU A 54 -6.26 -6.86 4.39
N SER A 55 -5.02 -6.83 4.86
CA SER A 55 -4.11 -5.70 4.64
C SER A 55 -3.81 -5.47 3.16
N GLU A 56 -3.65 -6.53 2.37
CA GLU A 56 -3.48 -6.42 0.92
C GLU A 56 -4.73 -5.86 0.23
N ALA A 57 -5.92 -6.29 0.66
CA ALA A 57 -7.18 -5.78 0.14
C ALA A 57 -7.38 -4.29 0.45
N GLU A 58 -7.13 -3.88 1.70
CA GLU A 58 -7.20 -2.48 2.13
C GLU A 58 -6.20 -1.60 1.37
N ALA A 59 -4.95 -2.07 1.20
CA ALA A 59 -3.93 -1.36 0.45
C ALA A 59 -4.29 -1.24 -1.05
N LEU A 60 -4.92 -2.26 -1.63
CA LEU A 60 -5.42 -2.20 -3.01
C LEU A 60 -6.57 -1.20 -3.14
N GLU A 61 -7.53 -1.23 -2.21
CA GLU A 61 -8.65 -0.29 -2.18
C GLU A 61 -8.14 1.16 -2.12
N GLU A 62 -7.21 1.46 -1.21
CA GLU A 62 -6.63 2.79 -1.07
C GLU A 62 -5.95 3.26 -2.36
N ARG A 63 -5.16 2.38 -3.01
CA ARG A 63 -4.51 2.68 -4.28
C ARG A 63 -5.51 2.96 -5.39
N LEU A 64 -6.61 2.20 -5.47
CA LEU A 64 -7.66 2.40 -6.46
C LEU A 64 -8.40 3.72 -6.24
N LEU A 65 -8.78 4.02 -4.99
CA LEU A 65 -9.41 5.28 -4.63
C LEU A 65 -8.50 6.47 -4.94
N GLN A 66 -7.20 6.36 -4.65
CA GLN A 66 -6.23 7.40 -5.00
C GLN A 66 -6.10 7.59 -6.51
N ALA A 67 -6.05 6.51 -7.29
CA ALA A 67 -5.97 6.59 -8.74
C ALA A 67 -7.21 7.25 -9.37
N LEU A 68 -8.41 6.98 -8.82
CA LEU A 68 -9.64 7.64 -9.24
C LEU A 68 -9.60 9.14 -8.93
N ARG A 69 -9.18 9.53 -7.72
CA ARG A 69 -9.01 10.94 -7.34
C ARG A 69 -8.01 11.66 -8.23
N ASP A 70 -6.87 11.05 -8.50
CA ASP A 70 -5.84 11.60 -9.39
C ASP A 70 -6.40 11.81 -10.81
N ARG A 71 -7.17 10.84 -11.33
CA ARG A 71 -7.82 10.94 -12.64
C ARG A 71 -8.81 12.10 -12.70
N ASP A 72 -9.66 12.25 -11.69
CA ASP A 72 -10.65 13.33 -11.64
C ASP A 72 -9.98 14.71 -11.54
N LEU A 73 -8.90 14.79 -10.77
CA LEU A 73 -8.12 16.01 -10.63
C LEU A 73 -7.43 16.41 -11.95
N ILE A 74 -6.80 15.45 -12.63
CA ILE A 74 -6.18 15.66 -13.94
C ILE A 74 -7.24 16.04 -14.99
N ALA A 75 -8.40 15.39 -14.98
CA ALA A 75 -9.50 15.73 -15.89
C ALA A 75 -10.00 17.16 -15.67
N THR A 76 -10.11 17.60 -14.41
CA THR A 76 -10.50 18.96 -14.04
C THR A 76 -9.44 19.97 -14.49
N ALA A 77 -8.17 19.73 -14.18
CA ALA A 77 -7.07 20.60 -14.62
C ALA A 77 -6.98 20.70 -16.15
N LYS A 78 -7.20 19.59 -16.86
CA LYS A 78 -7.28 19.57 -18.33
C LYS A 78 -8.36 20.53 -18.82
N GLY A 79 -9.56 20.48 -18.26
CA GLY A 79 -10.66 21.39 -18.61
C GLY A 79 -10.32 22.86 -18.35
N ILE A 80 -9.65 23.16 -17.24
CA ILE A 80 -9.17 24.51 -16.92
C ILE A 80 -8.14 25.00 -17.94
N VAL A 81 -7.14 24.18 -18.27
CA VAL A 81 -6.10 24.51 -19.26
C VAL A 81 -6.71 24.72 -20.65
N MET A 82 -7.67 23.88 -21.05
CA MET A 82 -8.40 24.04 -22.31
C MET A 82 -9.05 25.43 -22.40
N LEU A 83 -9.73 25.87 -21.35
CA LEU A 83 -10.39 27.19 -21.31
C LEU A 83 -9.39 28.35 -21.23
N ARG A 84 -8.39 28.27 -20.36
CA ARG A 84 -7.44 29.37 -20.11
C ARG A 84 -6.49 29.61 -21.27
N GLU A 85 -6.02 28.55 -21.89
CA GLU A 85 -5.01 28.60 -22.95
C GLU A 85 -5.62 28.41 -24.36
N ASN A 86 -6.95 28.31 -24.46
CA ASN A 86 -7.69 28.06 -25.71
C ASN A 86 -7.14 26.84 -26.48
N LEU A 87 -6.95 25.73 -25.75
CA LEU A 87 -6.40 24.48 -26.27
C LEU A 87 -7.51 23.42 -26.43
N ASP A 88 -7.36 22.56 -27.42
CA ASP A 88 -8.10 21.31 -27.48
C ASP A 88 -7.65 20.33 -26.37
N ALA A 89 -8.40 19.24 -26.22
CA ALA A 89 -8.15 18.27 -25.16
C ALA A 89 -6.76 17.60 -25.25
N ASP A 90 -6.26 17.34 -26.46
CA ASP A 90 -4.99 16.64 -26.66
C ASP A 90 -3.81 17.57 -26.34
N ARG A 91 -3.89 18.82 -26.81
CA ARG A 91 -2.89 19.86 -26.50
C ARG A 91 -2.88 20.23 -25.03
N ALA A 92 -4.03 20.23 -24.35
CA ALA A 92 -4.09 20.44 -22.91
C ALA A 92 -3.40 19.32 -22.12
N VAL A 93 -3.54 18.05 -22.54
CA VAL A 93 -2.81 16.93 -21.92
C VAL A 93 -1.30 17.06 -22.15
N GLN A 94 -0.87 17.37 -23.37
CA GLN A 94 0.54 17.63 -23.66
C GLN A 94 1.09 18.75 -22.79
N ARG A 95 0.31 19.83 -22.60
CA ARG A 95 0.69 20.94 -21.74
C ARG A 95 0.89 20.54 -20.27
N LEU A 96 0.01 19.71 -19.72
CA LEU A 96 0.17 19.15 -18.36
C LEU A 96 1.44 18.30 -18.24
N LEU A 97 1.73 17.47 -19.25
CA LEU A 97 2.94 16.64 -19.29
C LEU A 97 4.22 17.48 -19.42
N GLU A 98 4.20 18.53 -20.23
CA GLU A 98 5.30 19.49 -20.33
C GLU A 98 5.58 20.16 -18.99
N LEU A 99 4.54 20.68 -18.32
CA LEU A 99 4.68 21.31 -17.00
C LEU A 99 5.23 20.32 -15.96
N SER A 100 4.75 19.08 -15.98
CA SER A 100 5.24 18.00 -15.10
C SER A 100 6.72 17.71 -15.34
N SER A 101 7.14 17.57 -16.60
CA SER A 101 8.53 17.27 -16.96
C SER A 101 9.49 18.44 -16.68
N GLN A 102 9.08 19.68 -16.98
CA GLN A 102 9.86 20.89 -16.70
C GLN A 102 10.11 21.07 -15.20
N ARG A 103 9.12 20.72 -14.36
CA ARG A 103 9.17 20.88 -12.90
C ARG A 103 9.65 19.62 -12.17
N ARG A 104 9.76 18.49 -12.86
CA ARG A 104 10.09 17.16 -12.30
C ARG A 104 9.18 16.73 -11.14
N ILE A 105 7.89 17.01 -11.27
CA ILE A 105 6.86 16.59 -10.31
C ILE A 105 5.81 15.73 -11.01
N ALA A 106 5.00 15.00 -10.24
CA ALA A 106 3.96 14.15 -10.82
C ALA A 106 2.88 15.00 -11.52
N VAL A 107 2.27 14.47 -12.59
CA VAL A 107 1.18 15.15 -13.32
C VAL A 107 0.00 15.51 -12.41
N ARG A 108 -0.32 14.64 -11.43
CA ARG A 108 -1.35 14.91 -10.41
C ARG A 108 -1.03 16.16 -9.56
N GLU A 109 0.25 16.44 -9.31
CA GLU A 109 0.69 17.59 -8.51
C GLU A 109 0.55 18.88 -9.33
N VAL A 110 0.94 18.85 -10.62
CA VAL A 110 0.65 19.95 -11.57
C VAL A 110 -0.86 20.21 -11.67
N ALA A 111 -1.66 19.14 -11.77
CA ALA A 111 -3.11 19.26 -11.83
C ALA A 111 -3.68 19.91 -10.55
N ALA A 112 -3.19 19.50 -9.37
CA ALA A 112 -3.56 20.10 -8.10
C ALA A 112 -3.29 21.61 -8.06
N GLU A 113 -2.10 22.03 -8.48
CA GLU A 113 -1.71 23.45 -8.52
C GLU A 113 -2.63 24.26 -9.46
N ILE A 114 -2.95 23.73 -10.63
CA ILE A 114 -3.81 24.40 -11.61
C ILE A 114 -5.24 24.57 -11.04
N VAL A 115 -5.81 23.52 -10.45
CA VAL A 115 -7.14 23.60 -9.82
C VAL A 115 -7.14 24.59 -8.66
N ALA A 116 -6.10 24.60 -7.82
CA ALA A 116 -5.97 25.53 -6.70
C ALA A 116 -5.86 27.00 -7.17
N SER A 117 -5.06 27.27 -8.20
CA SER A 117 -4.87 28.64 -8.74
C SER A 117 -6.15 29.26 -9.30
N THR A 118 -7.11 28.44 -9.74
CA THR A 118 -8.40 28.92 -10.26
C THR A 118 -9.30 29.49 -9.18
N HIS A 119 -9.18 29.00 -7.94
CA HIS A 119 -9.94 29.53 -6.82
C HIS A 119 -9.44 30.92 -6.37
N THR A 120 -8.19 31.29 -6.69
CA THR A 120 -7.58 32.55 -6.27
C THR A 120 -7.86 33.73 -7.22
N GLU A 121 -8.21 33.47 -8.48
CA GLU A 121 -8.50 34.51 -9.49
C GLU A 121 -9.95 35.01 -9.49
N THR A 122 -10.81 34.52 -8.58
CA THR A 122 -12.25 34.86 -8.52
C THR A 122 -12.61 35.80 -7.36
N VAL A 123 -11.66 36.61 -6.86
CA VAL A 123 -11.89 37.63 -5.83
C VAL A 123 -11.46 39.01 -6.34
#